data_AF-A0A6G9N668-F1
#
_entry.id   AF-A0A6G9N668-F1
#
_cell.length_a   1.000
_cell.length_b   1.000
_cell.length_c   1.000
_cell.angle_alpha   90.00
_cell.angle_beta   90.00
_cell.angle_gamma   90.00
#
_symmetry.space_group_name_H-M   'P 1'
#
loop_
_entity.id
_entity.type
_entity.pdbx_description
1 polymer ?
#
loop_
_entity_poly.entity_id
_entity_poly.type
_entity_poly.pdbx_seq_one_letter_code
_entity_poly.pdbx_strand_id
1 'polypeptide(L)'
;MKFIKLESRGGNYLVVAENVAWLRTAENGQTSVGIIGGQPLLVVGTIEEVAQKILDGAGSDDAPAAPAQAHAPQAAAPEPQAAAAPEPEAPVAHEPDSEPVEANTAPQPAPAPSPAAPVAPKRVAAAPPRQMKKGKTLAERVAAAAAAAR
;
A
#
# COMPACT_ATOMS: atom_id res chain seq x y z
N MET A 1 7.19 -5.40 17.09
CA MET A 1 6.47 -4.58 16.09
C MET A 1 6.46 -3.14 16.57
N LYS A 2 6.99 -2.21 15.76
CA LYS A 2 7.14 -0.79 16.12
C LYS A 2 5.98 0.02 15.52
N PHE A 3 5.25 0.74 16.38
CA PHE A 3 4.12 1.57 15.99
C PHE A 3 4.52 3.04 15.97
N ILE A 4 4.10 3.76 14.94
CA ILE A 4 4.27 5.19 14.78
C ILE A 4 2.91 5.86 14.91
N LYS A 5 2.87 6.93 15.69
CA LYS A 5 1.71 7.80 15.79
C LYS A 5 1.74 8.83 14.66
N LEU A 6 0.76 8.77 13.77
CA LEU A 6 0.56 9.74 12.69
C LEU A 6 -0.69 10.58 12.96
N GLU A 7 -0.54 11.90 12.89
CA GLU A 7 -1.62 12.84 13.17
C GLU A 7 -2.44 13.09 11.90
N SER A 8 -3.73 12.80 11.95
CA SER A 8 -4.67 13.07 10.86
C SER A 8 -5.79 13.99 11.35
N ARG A 9 -6.45 14.68 10.43
CA ARG A 9 -7.68 15.41 10.72
C ARG A 9 -8.81 14.52 11.25
N GLY A 10 -8.79 13.23 10.92
CA GLY A 10 -9.76 12.25 11.42
C GLY A 10 -9.42 11.66 12.80
N GLY A 11 -8.28 12.03 13.39
CA GLY A 11 -7.78 11.45 14.63
C GLY A 11 -6.33 10.95 14.51
N ASN A 12 -5.75 10.51 15.61
CA ASN A 12 -4.40 9.96 15.61
C ASN A 12 -4.43 8.48 15.22
N TYR A 13 -3.59 8.09 14.27
CA TYR A 13 -3.44 6.70 13.83
C TYR A 13 -2.16 6.10 14.38
N LEU A 14 -2.23 4.84 14.81
CA LEU A 14 -1.05 4.03 15.11
C LEU A 14 -0.84 3.08 13.94
N VAL A 15 0.24 3.28 13.20
CA VAL A 15 0.61 2.46 12.05
C VAL A 15 1.94 1.78 12.30
N VAL A 16 2.06 0.52 11.88
CA VAL A 16 3.33 -0.20 11.94
C VAL A 16 4.22 0.32 10.82
N ALA A 17 5.46 0.70 11.17
CA ALA A 17 6.41 1.26 10.22
C ALA A 17 6.61 0.36 8.99
N GLU A 18 6.76 -0.93 9.27
CA GLU A 18 6.99 -2.00 8.29
C GLU A 18 5.78 -2.27 7.39
N ASN A 19 4.59 -1.77 7.75
CA ASN A 19 3.35 -1.99 7.01
C ASN A 19 3.00 -0.83 6.06
N VAL A 20 3.86 0.20 5.98
CA VAL A 20 3.68 1.33 5.06
C VAL A 20 4.25 0.96 3.69
N ALA A 21 3.41 1.03 2.67
CA ALA A 21 3.77 0.65 1.31
C ALA A 21 4.28 1.83 0.46
N TRP A 22 3.66 3.01 0.62
CA TRP A 22 3.96 4.18 -0.19
C TRP A 22 3.48 5.46 0.48
N LEU A 23 4.08 6.58 0.07
CA LEU A 23 3.69 7.92 0.47
C LEU A 23 3.41 8.76 -0.80
N ARG A 24 2.39 9.61 -0.76
CA ARG A 24 2.08 10.56 -1.84
C ARG A 24 1.67 11.91 -1.28
N THR A 25 2.03 12.98 -1.97
CA THR A 25 1.55 14.32 -1.65
C THR A 25 0.04 14.39 -1.83
N ALA A 26 -0.66 14.92 -0.84
CA ALA A 26 -2.08 15.23 -0.89
C ALA A 26 -2.30 16.75 -0.88
N GLU A 27 -3.55 17.15 -1.04
CA GLU A 27 -3.92 18.56 -1.04
C GLU A 27 -3.83 19.18 0.37
N ASN A 28 -3.56 20.48 0.42
CA ASN A 28 -3.52 21.27 1.66
C ASN A 28 -2.40 20.90 2.64
N GLY A 29 -1.23 20.51 2.13
CA GLY A 29 -0.06 20.18 2.96
C GLY A 29 -0.25 18.89 3.78
N GLN A 30 -1.01 17.94 3.23
CA GLN A 30 -1.18 16.61 3.81
C GLN A 30 -0.41 15.58 2.98
N THR A 31 -0.17 14.42 3.57
CA THR A 31 0.45 13.27 2.93
C THR A 31 -0.49 12.08 3.00
N SER A 32 -0.70 11.42 1.87
CA SER A 32 -1.40 10.14 1.81
C SER A 32 -0.44 9.00 2.11
N VAL A 33 -0.73 8.25 3.17
CA VAL A 33 0.05 7.10 3.63
C VAL A 33 -0.68 5.83 3.23
N GLY A 34 -0.10 5.11 2.27
CA GLY A 34 -0.60 3.83 1.81
C GLY A 34 -0.19 2.70 2.75
N ILE A 35 -1.17 1.98 3.28
CA ILE A 35 -0.97 0.81 4.14
C ILE A 35 -1.18 -0.46 3.32
N ILE A 36 -0.35 -1.48 3.51
CA ILE A 36 -0.48 -2.76 2.80
C ILE A 36 -1.86 -3.37 3.12
N GLY A 37 -2.64 -3.68 2.07
CA GLY A 37 -3.96 -4.30 2.20
C GLY A 37 -5.05 -3.41 2.79
N GLY A 38 -4.83 -2.10 2.94
CA GLY A 38 -5.76 -1.18 3.60
C GLY A 38 -6.08 0.09 2.80
N GLN A 39 -7.00 0.88 3.35
CA GLN A 39 -7.32 2.21 2.83
C GLN A 39 -6.18 3.20 3.19
N PRO A 40 -5.71 4.05 2.25
CA PRO A 40 -4.74 5.09 2.57
C PRO A 40 -5.25 6.11 3.59
N LEU A 41 -4.36 6.54 4.48
CA LEU A 41 -4.63 7.54 5.51
C LEU A 41 -4.14 8.91 5.08
N LEU A 42 -4.92 9.95 5.36
CA LEU A 42 -4.50 11.35 5.15
C LEU A 42 -3.86 11.87 6.42
N VAL A 43 -2.57 12.15 6.40
CA VAL A 43 -1.79 12.60 7.54
C VAL A 43 -1.41 14.06 7.34
N VAL A 44 -1.46 14.84 8.41
CA VAL A 44 -1.06 16.25 8.39
C VAL A 44 0.46 16.34 8.35
N GLY A 45 0.98 17.16 7.44
CA GLY A 45 2.41 17.38 7.26
C GLY A 45 2.90 17.00 5.86
N THR A 46 4.12 17.44 5.58
CA THR A 46 4.83 17.14 4.32
C THR A 46 5.26 15.68 4.26
N ILE A 47 5.58 15.21 3.04
CA ILE A 47 5.95 13.80 2.84
C ILE A 47 7.26 13.49 3.56
N GLU A 48 8.15 14.47 3.66
CA GLU A 48 9.43 14.43 4.34
C GLU A 48 9.27 14.25 5.85
N GLU A 49 8.41 15.05 6.49
CA GLU A 49 8.13 14.93 7.92
C GLU A 49 7.49 13.57 8.25
N VAL A 50 6.57 13.10 7.42
CA VAL A 50 5.91 11.81 7.63
C VAL A 50 6.89 10.66 7.39
N ALA A 51 7.71 10.73 6.35
CA ALA A 51 8.74 9.73 6.08
C ALA A 51 9.76 9.65 7.22
N GLN A 52 10.19 10.80 7.76
CA GLN A 52 11.10 10.84 8.89
C GLN A 52 10.51 10.15 10.11
N LYS A 53 9.27 10.47 10.49
CA LYS A 53 8.56 9.78 11.59
C LYS A 53 8.49 8.26 11.38
N ILE A 54 8.30 7.82 10.13
CA ILE A 54 8.26 6.39 9.79
C ILE A 54 9.64 5.75 9.92
N LEU A 55 10.69 6.42 9.47
CA LEU A 55 12.07 5.95 9.59
C LEU A 55 12.53 5.90 11.03
N ASP A 56 12.21 6.91 11.84
CA ASP A 56 12.48 6.92 13.28
C ASP A 56 11.78 5.74 13.96
N GLY A 57 10.52 5.47 13.60
CA GLY A 57 9.78 4.32 14.10
C GLY A 57 10.24 2.97 13.56
N ALA A 58 10.84 2.90 12.36
CA ALA A 58 11.41 1.69 11.79
C ALA A 58 12.81 1.38 12.37
N GLY A 59 13.60 2.42 12.62
CA GLY A 59 15.03 2.33 12.89
C GLY A 59 15.45 2.55 14.35
N SER A 60 14.60 3.08 15.23
CA SER A 60 15.01 3.34 16.61
C SER A 60 14.92 2.09 17.48
N ASP A 61 15.93 1.22 17.37
CA ASP A 61 16.69 0.86 18.55
C ASP A 61 17.74 1.95 18.73
N ASP A 62 18.04 2.35 19.96
CA ASP A 62 19.17 3.22 20.28
C ASP A 62 20.45 2.62 19.70
N ALA A 63 20.80 3.00 18.47
CA ALA A 63 22.07 2.70 17.86
C ALA A 63 22.97 3.89 18.17
N PRO A 64 23.96 3.77 19.07
CA PRO A 64 24.92 4.84 19.27
C PRO A 64 25.59 5.13 17.93
N ALA A 65 25.79 6.42 17.65
CA ALA A 65 26.44 6.94 16.46
C ALA A 65 27.52 5.98 15.94
N ALA A 66 27.27 5.36 14.78
CA ALA A 66 28.25 4.51 14.14
C ALA A 66 29.51 5.34 13.88
N PRO A 67 30.69 4.97 14.41
CA PRO A 67 31.92 5.57 13.93
C PRO A 67 32.09 5.16 12.47
N ALA A 68 32.48 6.13 11.64
CA ALA A 68 32.83 5.93 10.25
C ALA A 68 33.74 4.68 10.10
N GLN A 69 33.20 3.59 9.57
CA GLN A 69 34.02 2.47 9.14
C GLN A 69 34.65 2.89 7.81
N ALA A 70 35.84 3.46 7.95
CA ALA A 70 36.75 3.71 6.85
C ALA A 70 36.95 2.43 6.05
N HIS A 71 36.70 2.53 4.74
CA HIS A 71 37.13 1.54 3.77
C HIS A 71 38.63 1.27 3.91
N ALA A 72 38.99 0.05 4.27
CA ALA A 72 40.32 -0.50 4.02
C ALA A 72 40.15 -1.72 3.10
N PRO A 73 40.73 -1.74 1.90
CA PRO A 73 40.66 -2.89 1.02
C PRO A 73 41.68 -3.92 1.50
N GLN A 74 41.24 -4.92 2.26
CA GLN A 74 42.07 -6.09 2.50
C GLN A 74 41.69 -7.19 1.51
N ALA A 75 42.54 -7.26 0.49
CA ALA A 75 42.60 -8.31 -0.49
C ALA A 75 42.95 -9.66 0.17
N ALA A 76 42.16 -10.69 -0.14
CA ALA A 76 42.63 -12.04 -0.47
C ALA A 76 41.40 -12.90 -0.82
N ALA A 77 41.28 -13.25 -2.11
CA ALA A 77 40.45 -14.37 -2.56
C ALA A 77 41.24 -15.70 -2.36
N PRO A 78 40.69 -16.87 -2.72
CA PRO A 78 39.85 -17.72 -1.89
C PRO A 78 40.51 -19.09 -1.61
N GLU A 79 40.37 -19.66 -0.41
CA GLU A 79 40.75 -21.05 -0.16
C GLU A 79 39.52 -21.97 -0.22
N PRO A 80 39.45 -22.92 -1.17
CA PRO A 80 38.30 -23.81 -1.33
C PRO A 80 38.42 -25.00 -0.37
N GLN A 81 37.66 -24.97 0.73
CA GLN A 81 37.41 -26.18 1.50
C GLN A 81 36.22 -26.93 0.90
N ALA A 82 36.57 -27.89 0.05
CA ALA A 82 35.70 -28.97 -0.38
C ALA A 82 35.54 -30.02 0.73
N ALA A 83 34.40 -30.72 0.68
CA ALA A 83 33.93 -31.81 1.54
C ALA A 83 33.36 -31.35 2.89
N ALA A 84 32.14 -31.68 3.31
CA ALA A 84 31.32 -32.82 2.96
C ALA A 84 29.83 -32.46 3.04
N ALA A 85 29.07 -32.98 2.09
CA ALA A 85 27.64 -33.15 2.22
C ALA A 85 27.36 -34.31 3.20
N PRO A 86 26.35 -34.16 4.06
CA PRO A 86 25.36 -35.20 4.29
C PRO A 86 24.00 -34.64 3.81
N GLU A 87 23.53 -35.17 2.67
CA GLU A 87 22.32 -35.99 2.59
C GLU A 87 21.05 -35.30 3.14
N PRO A 88 20.06 -35.01 2.28
CA PRO A 88 18.81 -34.38 2.69
C PRO A 88 18.02 -35.35 3.57
N GLU A 89 17.74 -34.96 4.80
CA GLU A 89 16.71 -35.62 5.60
C GLU A 89 15.40 -35.57 4.82
N ALA A 90 14.92 -36.77 4.49
CA ALA A 90 13.67 -37.00 3.79
C ALA A 90 12.51 -36.32 4.55
N PRO A 91 11.52 -35.75 3.82
CA PRO A 91 10.35 -35.18 4.46
C PRO A 91 9.64 -36.28 5.26
N VAL A 92 9.52 -36.07 6.57
CA VAL A 92 8.65 -36.88 7.41
C VAL A 92 7.23 -36.68 6.89
N ALA A 93 6.75 -37.69 6.18
CA ALA A 93 5.36 -37.85 5.83
C ALA A 93 4.55 -37.97 7.13
N HIS A 94 3.83 -36.90 7.47
CA HIS A 94 2.72 -36.96 8.40
C HIS A 94 1.42 -36.87 7.60
N GLU A 95 1.05 -37.99 6.97
CA GLU A 95 -0.35 -38.35 6.77
C GLU A 95 -0.74 -39.27 7.92
N PRO A 96 -1.76 -38.90 8.69
CA PRO A 96 -2.85 -39.85 8.86
C PRO A 96 -4.13 -39.30 8.24
N ASP A 97 -4.49 -39.94 7.14
CA ASP A 97 -5.86 -40.17 6.70
C ASP A 97 -6.78 -40.45 7.90
N SER A 98 -7.81 -39.62 8.07
CA SER A 98 -8.99 -39.89 8.90
C SER A 98 -10.13 -38.97 8.45
N GLU A 99 -10.69 -39.26 7.27
CA GLU A 99 -12.14 -39.13 7.07
C GLU A 99 -12.72 -40.55 7.24
N PRO A 100 -13.86 -40.71 7.96
CA PRO A 100 -15.11 -40.64 7.24
C PRO A 100 -16.27 -39.94 7.98
N VAL A 101 -17.00 -39.15 7.19
CA VAL A 101 -18.45 -38.91 7.13
C VAL A 101 -19.37 -39.28 8.30
N GLU A 102 -20.20 -38.32 8.74
CA GLU A 102 -21.69 -38.39 8.82
C GLU A 102 -22.21 -37.10 9.50
N ALA A 103 -22.80 -36.17 8.76
CA ALA A 103 -24.21 -36.08 8.38
C ALA A 103 -25.11 -35.39 9.44
N ASN A 104 -25.90 -34.42 8.95
CA ASN A 104 -27.06 -33.77 9.59
C ASN A 104 -26.75 -32.78 10.73
N THR A 105 -27.07 -31.49 10.67
CA THR A 105 -28.32 -30.88 10.22
C THR A 105 -28.06 -29.39 9.95
N ALA A 106 -28.47 -28.90 8.78
CA ALA A 106 -28.62 -27.47 8.54
C ALA A 106 -29.95 -26.98 9.15
N PRO A 107 -29.96 -25.97 10.04
CA PRO A 107 -31.09 -25.07 10.14
C PRO A 107 -30.92 -23.98 9.08
N GLN A 108 -31.88 -23.94 8.15
CA GLN A 108 -32.06 -22.84 7.20
C GLN A 108 -31.97 -21.48 7.92
N PRO A 109 -31.32 -20.45 7.33
CA PRO A 109 -31.45 -19.09 7.84
C PRO A 109 -32.91 -18.67 7.71
N ALA A 110 -33.47 -18.14 8.80
CA ALA A 110 -34.81 -17.56 8.84
C ALA A 110 -34.98 -16.53 7.70
N PRO A 111 -36.18 -16.40 7.09
CA PRO A 111 -36.43 -15.37 6.10
C PRO A 111 -36.20 -14.00 6.73
N ALA A 112 -35.32 -13.22 6.11
CA ALA A 112 -35.05 -11.84 6.49
C ALA A 112 -36.35 -11.03 6.59
N PRO A 113 -36.48 -10.08 7.53
CA PRO A 113 -37.54 -9.09 7.46
C PRO A 113 -37.39 -8.32 6.15
N SER A 114 -38.45 -8.28 5.33
CA SER A 114 -38.53 -7.46 4.13
C SER A 114 -38.01 -6.04 4.44
N PRO A 115 -36.98 -5.54 3.75
CA PRO A 115 -36.74 -4.11 3.76
C PRO A 115 -37.98 -3.47 3.13
N ALA A 116 -38.60 -2.58 3.90
CA ALA A 116 -39.64 -1.69 3.40
C ALA A 116 -39.23 -1.14 2.02
N ALA A 117 -40.17 -1.16 1.09
CA ALA A 117 -39.97 -0.70 -0.28
C ALA A 117 -39.16 0.61 -0.30
N PRO A 118 -38.09 0.72 -1.10
CA PRO A 118 -37.41 1.99 -1.25
C PRO A 118 -38.42 2.97 -1.85
N VAL A 119 -38.73 4.03 -1.10
CA VAL A 119 -39.42 5.19 -1.65
C VAL A 119 -38.54 5.70 -2.80
N ALA A 120 -39.03 5.54 -4.02
CA ALA A 120 -38.30 5.95 -5.21
C ALA A 120 -37.89 7.43 -5.05
N PRO A 121 -36.59 7.79 -5.16
CA PRO A 121 -36.22 9.19 -5.24
C PRO A 121 -36.86 9.74 -6.51
N LYS A 122 -37.65 10.81 -6.38
CA LYS A 122 -38.14 11.61 -7.50
C LYS A 122 -36.96 11.84 -8.44
N ARG A 123 -37.03 11.31 -9.67
CA ARG A 123 -36.04 11.56 -10.72
C ARG A 123 -35.93 13.07 -10.91
N VAL A 124 -34.91 13.67 -10.34
CA VAL A 124 -34.48 15.01 -10.73
C VAL A 124 -34.04 14.87 -12.18
N ALA A 125 -34.71 15.61 -13.06
CA ALA A 125 -34.44 15.61 -14.49
C ALA A 125 -32.93 15.76 -14.74
N ALA A 126 -32.39 14.85 -15.54
CA ALA A 126 -30.99 14.88 -15.96
C ALA A 126 -30.70 16.25 -16.60
N ALA A 127 -29.75 16.98 -16.03
CA ALA A 127 -29.19 18.16 -16.68
C ALA A 127 -28.59 17.74 -18.04
N PRO A 128 -28.72 18.57 -19.10
CA PRO A 128 -28.17 18.23 -20.40
C PRO A 128 -26.65 18.07 -20.31
N PRO A 129 -26.03 17.15 -21.08
CA PRO A 129 -24.60 16.97 -21.08
C PRO A 129 -23.91 18.28 -21.48
N ARG A 130 -22.97 18.72 -20.63
CA ARG A 130 -22.08 19.85 -20.96
C ARG A 130 -21.31 19.49 -22.22
N GLN A 131 -21.62 20.19 -23.32
CA GLN A 131 -20.84 20.08 -24.55
C GLN A 131 -19.41 20.52 -24.26
N MET A 132 -18.49 19.56 -24.20
CA MET A 132 -17.06 19.85 -24.17
C MET A 132 -16.69 20.47 -25.51
N LYS A 133 -16.38 21.77 -25.51
CA LYS A 133 -15.78 22.43 -26.67
C LYS A 133 -14.50 21.68 -27.00
N LYS A 134 -14.49 21.00 -28.15
CA LYS A 134 -13.32 20.28 -28.67
C LYS A 134 -12.21 21.30 -28.85
N GLY A 135 -11.27 21.32 -27.90
CA GLY A 135 -10.09 22.18 -27.99
C GLY A 135 -9.31 21.85 -29.26
N LYS A 136 -8.69 22.87 -29.87
CA LYS A 136 -7.83 22.71 -31.04
C LYS A 136 -6.81 21.60 -30.79
N THR A 137 -6.81 20.61 -31.66
CA THR A 137 -5.90 19.47 -31.54
C THR A 137 -4.45 19.97 -31.64
N LEU A 138 -3.49 19.22 -31.09
CA LEU A 138 -2.07 19.57 -31.16
C LEU A 138 -1.63 19.79 -32.62
N ALA A 139 -2.14 18.97 -33.55
CA ALA A 139 -1.89 19.12 -34.98
C ALA A 139 -2.34 20.49 -35.52
N GLU A 140 -3.50 20.98 -35.06
CA GLU A 140 -4.04 22.28 -35.45
C GLU A 140 -3.26 23.45 -34.86
N ARG A 141 -2.68 23.27 -33.67
CA ARG A 141 -1.80 24.26 -33.03
C ARG A 141 -0.44 24.33 -33.71
N VAL A 142 0.11 23.19 -34.12
CA VAL A 142 1.38 23.11 -34.86
C VAL A 142 1.25 23.69 -36.26
N ALA A 143 0.15 23.42 -36.96
CA ALA A 143 -0.12 24.01 -38.28
C ALA A 143 -0.27 25.54 -38.21
N ALA A 144 -0.95 26.08 -37.20
CA ALA A 144 -1.08 27.52 -37.00
C ALA A 144 0.27 28.20 -36.66
N ALA A 145 1.14 27.54 -35.89
CA ALA A 145 2.47 28.05 -35.58
C ALA A 145 3.38 28.09 -36.83
N ALA A 146 3.28 27.08 -37.70
CA ALA A 146 4.05 27.03 -38.95
C ALA A 146 3.62 28.11 -39.96
N ALA A 147 2.33 28.49 -39.96
CA ALA A 147 1.81 29.54 -40.82
C ALA A 147 2.19 30.96 -40.37
N ALA A 148 2.46 31.17 -39.08
CA ALA A 148 2.83 32.47 -38.52
C ALA A 148 4.35 32.76 -38.59
N ALA A 149 5.15 31.78 -39.02
CA ALA A 149 6.61 31.87 -39.15
C ALA A 149 7.09 32.13 -40.59
N ARG A 150 6.18 32.58 -41.47
CA ARG A 150 6.45 33.03 -42.85
C ARG A 150 6.06 34.50 -42.99
#